data_AF-A0A3L7S608-F1
#
_entry.id   AF-A0A3L7S608-F1
#
_cell.length_a   1.000
_cell.length_b   1.000
_cell.length_c   1.000
_cell.angle_alpha   90.00
_cell.angle_beta   90.00
_cell.angle_gamma   90.00
#
_symmetry.space_group_name_H-M   'P 1'
#
loop_
_entity.id
_entity.type
_entity.pdbx_description
1 polymer ?
#
loop_
_entity_poly.entity_id
_entity_poly.type
_entity_poly.pdbx_seq_one_letter_code
_entity_poly.pdbx_strand_id
1 'polypeptide(L)'
;MRDVEFRRLPQLAVVLFALVDVSPAPAADLIITGGPIITVDERRPQAEALAVRDGRIVAVGSREEVLRLVGSATATLDLGGRTLVPGFIDAHGHAYSCGTQSLAANLRAAPDGDVTDIASLQATLRRWAARREGGGGPVWIHGVGYDDSQLAQRRHPDRDDLDAVSADLPVTV
;
A
#
# COMPACT_ATOMS: atom_id res chain seq x y z
N MET A 1 83.03 -46.66 0.16
CA MET A 1 82.36 -45.36 0.41
C MET A 1 82.03 -44.76 -0.94
N ARG A 2 80.74 -44.63 -1.27
CA ARG A 2 80.26 -43.95 -2.48
C ARG A 2 79.31 -42.86 -2.01
N ASP A 3 79.64 -41.62 -2.32
CA ASP A 3 78.85 -40.43 -2.00
C ASP A 3 77.58 -40.39 -2.85
N VAL A 4 76.46 -40.06 -2.21
CA VAL A 4 75.17 -39.84 -2.87
C VAL A 4 74.92 -38.34 -2.92
N GLU A 5 75.01 -37.75 -4.11
CA GLU A 5 74.61 -36.35 -4.35
C GLU A 5 73.08 -36.24 -4.51
N PHE A 6 72.46 -35.37 -3.71
CA PHE A 6 71.07 -34.95 -3.88
C PHE A 6 70.99 -33.74 -4.81
N ARG A 7 70.46 -33.95 -6.03
CA ARG A 7 70.09 -32.85 -6.93
C ARG A 7 68.90 -32.05 -6.38
N ARG A 8 69.09 -30.75 -6.17
CA ARG A 8 68.00 -29.81 -5.86
C ARG A 8 67.26 -29.41 -7.15
N LEU A 9 65.94 -29.60 -7.19
CA LEU A 9 65.07 -29.08 -8.24
C LEU A 9 64.69 -27.62 -7.93
N PRO A 10 64.57 -26.72 -8.93
CA PRO A 10 64.16 -25.34 -8.69
C PRO A 10 62.64 -25.28 -8.44
N GLN A 11 62.24 -24.58 -7.38
CA GLN A 11 60.83 -24.30 -7.10
C GLN A 11 60.35 -23.16 -8.01
N LEU A 12 59.44 -23.47 -8.94
CA LEU A 12 58.74 -22.48 -9.76
C LEU A 12 57.61 -21.87 -8.90
N ALA A 13 57.76 -20.62 -8.47
CA ALA A 13 56.70 -19.89 -7.78
C ALA A 13 55.69 -19.35 -8.80
N VAL A 14 54.49 -19.94 -8.85
CA VAL A 14 53.36 -19.41 -9.61
C VAL A 14 52.66 -18.35 -8.74
N VAL A 15 52.78 -17.08 -9.12
CA VAL A 15 52.01 -16.00 -8.51
C VAL A 15 50.62 -15.98 -9.17
N LEU A 16 49.61 -16.44 -8.45
CA LEU A 16 48.22 -16.42 -8.88
C LEU A 16 47.66 -15.01 -8.62
N PHE A 17 47.50 -14.20 -9.67
CA PHE A 17 46.73 -12.96 -9.58
C PHE A 17 45.24 -13.34 -9.52
N ALA A 18 44.64 -13.22 -8.33
CA ALA A 18 43.19 -13.27 -8.21
C ALA A 18 42.60 -12.02 -8.89
N LEU A 19 41.97 -12.21 -10.05
CA LEU A 19 41.14 -11.18 -10.67
C LEU A 19 39.95 -10.92 -9.73
N VAL A 20 39.95 -9.74 -9.11
CA VAL A 20 38.78 -9.23 -8.40
C VAL A 20 37.77 -8.84 -9.48
N ASP A 21 36.66 -9.57 -9.56
CA ASP A 21 35.54 -9.22 -10.41
C ASP A 21 34.90 -7.93 -9.89
N VAL A 22 35.29 -6.79 -10.48
CA VAL A 22 34.66 -5.48 -10.25
C VAL A 22 33.52 -5.34 -11.25
N SER A 23 32.56 -6.26 -11.20
CA SER A 23 31.29 -6.07 -11.90
C SER A 23 30.56 -4.90 -11.23
N PRO A 24 30.11 -3.88 -11.99
CA PRO A 24 29.37 -2.78 -11.42
C PRO A 24 28.13 -3.33 -10.69
N ALA A 25 27.81 -2.77 -9.52
CA ALA A 25 26.59 -3.10 -8.82
C ALA A 25 25.42 -2.99 -9.80
N PRO A 26 24.51 -3.99 -9.87
CA PRO A 26 23.50 -3.99 -10.91
C PRO A 26 22.66 -2.73 -10.83
N ALA A 27 22.37 -2.12 -11.98
CA ALA A 27 21.61 -0.89 -12.05
C ALA A 27 20.23 -1.01 -11.39
N ALA A 28 19.71 0.09 -10.88
CA ALA A 28 18.36 0.16 -10.29
C ALA A 28 17.29 0.27 -11.38
N ASP A 29 16.07 -0.18 -11.10
CA ASP A 29 14.91 0.04 -11.98
C ASP A 29 14.33 1.44 -11.76
N LEU A 30 14.33 1.90 -10.51
CA LEU A 30 13.81 3.21 -10.10
C LEU A 30 14.74 3.85 -9.06
N ILE A 31 15.06 5.12 -9.25
CA ILE A 31 15.72 5.95 -8.23
C ILE A 31 14.80 7.13 -7.89
N ILE A 32 14.56 7.33 -6.59
CA ILE A 32 13.72 8.40 -6.06
C ILE A 32 14.61 9.39 -5.32
N THR A 33 14.46 10.70 -5.61
CA THR A 33 15.26 11.79 -4.99
C THR A 33 14.43 13.06 -4.81
N GLY A 34 15.04 14.13 -4.29
CA GLY A 34 14.50 15.49 -4.41
C GLY A 34 13.48 15.87 -3.34
N GLY A 35 13.45 15.14 -2.23
CA GLY A 35 12.65 15.46 -1.05
C GLY A 35 13.09 14.62 0.15
N PRO A 36 12.56 14.89 1.35
CA PRO A 36 12.90 14.11 2.54
C PRO A 36 12.45 12.66 2.40
N ILE A 37 13.32 11.70 2.72
CA ILE A 37 12.96 10.29 2.80
C ILE A 37 13.05 9.86 4.27
N ILE A 38 11.92 9.51 4.88
CA ILE A 38 11.87 8.98 6.25
C ILE A 38 11.91 7.46 6.17
N THR A 39 12.89 6.84 6.80
CA THR A 39 13.08 5.37 6.74
C THR A 39 12.46 4.64 7.94
N VAL A 40 12.30 5.34 9.07
CA VAL A 40 11.93 4.77 10.38
C VAL A 40 12.99 3.75 10.89
N ASP A 41 14.20 3.75 10.33
CA ASP A 41 15.37 3.05 10.86
C ASP A 41 16.12 3.97 11.84
N GLU A 42 16.25 3.57 13.11
CA GLU A 42 16.98 4.33 14.14
C GLU A 42 18.42 4.69 13.74
N ARG A 43 19.07 3.83 12.94
CA ARG A 43 20.45 4.04 12.49
C ARG A 43 20.57 5.02 11.33
N ARG A 44 19.48 5.22 10.58
CA ARG A 44 19.42 6.07 9.39
C ARG A 44 18.01 6.64 9.21
N PRO A 45 17.51 7.49 10.13
CA PRO A 45 16.11 7.89 10.16
C PRO A 45 15.68 8.73 8.94
N GLN A 46 16.64 9.35 8.26
CA GLN A 46 16.43 10.14 7.04
C GLN A 46 17.41 9.75 5.93
N ALA A 47 17.01 9.96 4.68
CA ALA A 47 17.83 9.80 3.49
C ALA A 47 17.46 10.86 2.42
N GLU A 48 18.35 11.04 1.45
CA GLU A 48 18.18 11.97 0.32
C GLU A 48 17.75 11.26 -0.97
N ALA A 49 18.06 9.96 -1.06
CA ALA A 49 17.75 9.13 -2.22
C ALA A 49 17.52 7.67 -1.84
N LEU A 50 16.79 6.98 -2.70
CA LEU A 50 16.47 5.55 -2.58
C LEU A 50 16.47 4.90 -3.98
N ALA A 51 17.06 3.71 -4.09
CA ALA A 51 17.04 2.88 -5.29
C ALA A 51 16.22 1.62 -5.07
N VAL A 52 15.38 1.29 -6.05
CA VAL A 52 14.58 0.07 -6.12
C VAL A 52 15.04 -0.78 -7.29
N ARG A 53 15.15 -2.09 -7.06
CA ARG A 53 15.33 -3.11 -8.10
C ARG A 53 14.46 -4.32 -7.77
N ASP A 54 13.73 -4.85 -8.75
CA ASP A 54 12.82 -5.99 -8.60
C ASP A 54 11.82 -5.83 -7.44
N GLY A 55 11.29 -4.60 -7.28
CA GLY A 55 10.36 -4.25 -6.19
C GLY A 55 10.99 -4.21 -4.79
N ARG A 56 12.32 -4.28 -4.66
CA ARG A 56 13.05 -4.20 -3.39
C ARG A 56 13.95 -2.99 -3.32
N ILE A 57 14.08 -2.40 -2.13
CA ILE A 57 15.04 -1.32 -1.88
C ILE A 57 16.45 -1.93 -1.86
N VAL A 58 17.30 -1.49 -2.78
CA VAL A 58 18.70 -1.96 -2.90
C VAL A 58 19.72 -0.96 -2.37
N ALA A 59 19.33 0.32 -2.24
CA ALA A 59 20.11 1.34 -1.55
C ALA A 59 19.19 2.45 -1.03
N VAL A 60 19.56 3.03 0.11
CA VAL A 60 18.92 4.20 0.71
C VAL A 60 19.98 5.00 1.45
N GLY A 61 20.12 6.29 1.18
CA GLY A 61 21.24 7.06 1.72
C GLY A 61 21.41 8.43 1.07
N SER A 62 22.65 8.85 0.89
CA SER A 62 22.94 10.13 0.23
C SER A 62 22.58 10.05 -1.26
N ARG A 63 22.29 11.21 -1.86
CA ARG A 63 22.00 11.30 -3.29
C ARG A 63 23.14 10.73 -4.13
N GLU A 64 24.38 11.06 -3.77
CA GLU A 64 25.56 10.62 -4.50
C GLU A 64 25.71 9.09 -4.49
N GLU A 65 25.56 8.45 -3.32
CA GLU A 65 25.71 7.00 -3.18
C GLU A 65 24.72 6.23 -4.05
N VAL A 66 23.48 6.70 -4.08
CA VAL A 66 22.38 6.04 -4.78
C VAL A 66 22.44 6.29 -6.29
N LEU A 67 22.84 7.48 -6.73
CA LEU A 67 22.96 7.81 -8.16
C LEU A 67 24.05 7.00 -8.87
N ARG A 68 24.99 6.39 -8.16
CA ARG A 68 25.94 5.43 -8.74
C ARG A 68 25.25 4.17 -9.30
N LEU A 69 24.00 3.91 -8.93
CA LEU A 69 23.21 2.78 -9.41
C LEU A 69 22.37 3.12 -10.66
N VAL A 70 22.52 4.32 -11.24
CA VAL A 70 21.86 4.67 -12.51
C VAL A 70 22.43 3.83 -13.64
N GLY A 71 21.55 3.16 -14.38
CA GLY A 71 21.82 2.51 -15.65
C GLY A 71 20.96 3.07 -16.78
N SER A 72 21.13 2.53 -17.98
CA SER A 72 20.44 3.00 -19.20
C SER A 72 18.91 2.88 -19.15
N ALA A 73 18.39 1.96 -18.34
CA ALA A 73 16.95 1.71 -18.17
C ALA A 73 16.38 2.25 -16.85
N THR A 74 17.20 2.88 -16.00
CA THR A 74 16.76 3.36 -14.69
C THR A 74 15.80 4.53 -14.84
N ALA A 75 14.59 4.39 -14.31
CA ALA A 75 13.67 5.50 -14.16
C ALA A 75 14.11 6.38 -12.97
N THR A 76 13.96 7.70 -13.10
CA THR A 76 14.22 8.65 -12.00
C THR A 76 12.95 9.40 -11.62
N LEU A 77 12.62 9.42 -10.34
CA LEU A 77 11.50 10.17 -9.77
C LEU A 77 12.02 11.28 -8.86
N ASP A 78 11.70 12.53 -9.21
CA ASP A 78 11.91 13.69 -8.34
C ASP A 78 10.65 13.95 -7.52
N LEU A 79 10.79 13.99 -6.19
CA LEU A 79 9.71 14.27 -5.26
C LEU A 79 9.28 15.74 -5.27
N GLY A 80 10.12 16.67 -5.75
CA GLY A 80 9.81 18.10 -5.78
C GLY A 80 9.57 18.68 -4.38
N GLY A 81 10.38 18.27 -3.41
CA GLY A 81 10.27 18.66 -1.99
C GLY A 81 9.25 17.87 -1.18
N ARG A 82 8.47 16.96 -1.79
CA ARG A 82 7.52 16.08 -1.06
C ARG A 82 8.26 15.00 -0.28
N THR A 83 7.64 14.52 0.79
CA THR A 83 8.22 13.50 1.67
C THR A 83 7.87 12.09 1.21
N LEU A 84 8.87 11.20 1.14
CA LEU A 84 8.66 9.76 1.03
C LEU A 84 8.67 9.14 2.43
N VAL A 85 7.68 8.30 2.72
CA VAL A 85 7.56 7.52 3.95
C VAL A 85 7.32 6.04 3.61
N PRO A 86 7.56 5.10 4.54
CA PRO A 86 7.18 3.71 4.33
C PRO A 86 5.67 3.60 4.13
N GLY A 87 5.24 2.65 3.30
CA GLY A 87 3.82 2.32 3.19
C GLY A 87 3.26 1.90 4.55
N PHE A 88 2.04 2.33 4.85
CA PHE A 88 1.38 1.94 6.10
C PHE A 88 1.04 0.45 6.08
N ILE A 89 1.27 -0.22 7.21
CA ILE A 89 0.94 -1.63 7.43
C ILE A 89 -0.16 -1.68 8.48
N ASP A 90 -1.35 -2.13 8.08
CA ASP A 90 -2.43 -2.46 9.00
C ASP A 90 -2.30 -3.93 9.41
N ALA A 91 -1.87 -4.16 10.65
CA ALA A 91 -1.67 -5.50 11.20
C ALA A 91 -2.98 -6.18 11.62
N HIS A 92 -4.08 -5.44 11.74
CA HIS A 92 -5.35 -5.98 12.23
C HIS A 92 -6.55 -5.18 11.71
N GLY A 93 -6.75 -5.22 10.39
CA GLY A 93 -7.89 -4.61 9.71
C GLY A 93 -8.97 -5.62 9.32
N HIS A 94 -10.22 -5.16 9.26
CA HIS A 94 -11.34 -5.93 8.70
C HIS A 94 -11.59 -5.55 7.24
N ALA A 95 -10.63 -5.83 6.35
CA ALA A 95 -10.67 -5.38 4.96
C ALA A 95 -11.99 -5.73 4.23
N TYR A 96 -12.51 -6.94 4.47
CA TYR A 96 -13.82 -7.36 3.93
C TYR A 96 -14.95 -6.46 4.43
N SER A 97 -15.06 -6.25 5.74
CA SER A 97 -16.11 -5.42 6.35
C SER A 97 -16.03 -3.97 5.88
N CYS A 98 -14.82 -3.41 5.75
CA CYS A 98 -14.60 -2.07 5.20
C CYS A 98 -15.06 -1.97 3.75
N GLY A 99 -14.76 -2.99 2.93
CA GLY A 99 -15.22 -3.07 1.54
C GLY A 99 -16.74 -3.15 1.45
N THR A 100 -17.37 -4.05 2.21
CA THR A 100 -18.85 -4.17 2.23
C THR A 100 -19.52 -2.90 2.72
N GLN A 101 -18.95 -2.22 3.73
CA GLN A 101 -19.49 -0.95 4.22
C GLN A 101 -19.36 0.18 3.19
N SER A 102 -18.27 0.20 2.40
CA SER A 102 -18.05 1.18 1.34
C SER A 102 -19.02 1.00 0.17
N LEU A 103 -19.55 -0.21 0.00
CA LEU A 103 -20.57 -0.53 -1.00
C LEU A 103 -21.99 -0.31 -0.49
N ALA A 104 -22.22 -0.15 0.82
CA ALA A 104 -23.54 0.06 1.41
C ALA A 104 -24.03 1.52 1.29
N ALA A 105 -25.33 1.73 1.46
CA ALA A 105 -25.90 3.07 1.59
C ALA A 105 -25.40 3.72 2.88
N ASN A 106 -24.79 4.91 2.78
CA ASN A 106 -24.31 5.65 3.94
C ASN A 106 -25.46 6.31 4.69
N LEU A 107 -25.83 5.79 5.86
CA LEU A 107 -26.94 6.28 6.68
C LEU A 107 -26.51 7.16 7.85
N ARG A 108 -25.25 7.61 7.86
CA ARG A 108 -24.71 8.46 8.91
C ARG A 108 -25.35 9.86 8.89
N ALA A 109 -25.40 10.48 10.05
CA ALA A 109 -25.69 11.91 10.19
C ALA A 109 -24.44 12.75 9.90
N ALA A 110 -24.60 14.07 9.96
CA ALA A 110 -23.49 15.00 9.80
C ALA A 110 -22.41 14.76 10.86
N PRO A 111 -21.12 14.91 10.52
CA PRO A 111 -20.59 15.40 9.24
C PRO A 111 -20.38 14.32 8.17
N ASP A 112 -20.55 13.05 8.50
CA ASP A 112 -20.19 11.93 7.62
C ASP A 112 -21.31 11.51 6.66
N GLY A 113 -22.51 12.05 6.84
CA GLY A 113 -23.65 11.88 5.93
C GLY A 113 -24.75 12.91 6.18
N ASP A 114 -25.87 12.74 5.49
CA ASP A 114 -26.99 13.71 5.47
C ASP A 114 -28.29 13.16 6.09
N VAL A 115 -28.24 11.99 6.74
CA VAL A 115 -29.44 11.37 7.32
C VAL A 115 -29.75 12.01 8.67
N THR A 116 -30.95 12.59 8.78
CA THR A 116 -31.42 13.28 9.99
C THR A 116 -32.73 12.72 10.52
N ASP A 117 -33.39 11.86 9.76
CA ASP A 117 -34.69 11.27 10.08
C ASP A 117 -34.94 10.01 9.23
N ILE A 118 -36.02 9.29 9.55
CA ILE A 118 -36.40 8.08 8.81
C ILE A 118 -36.71 8.38 7.34
N ALA A 119 -37.27 9.55 7.01
CA ALA A 119 -37.59 9.91 5.63
C ALA A 119 -36.33 10.07 4.76
N SER A 120 -35.31 10.76 5.28
CA SER A 120 -34.00 10.91 4.65
C SER A 120 -33.24 9.59 4.59
N LEU A 121 -33.34 8.73 5.61
CA LEU A 121 -32.82 7.37 5.60
C LEU A 121 -33.42 6.56 4.44
N GLN A 122 -34.75 6.52 4.33
CA GLN A 122 -35.45 5.83 3.24
C GLN A 122 -35.06 6.40 1.86
N ALA A 123 -34.99 7.73 1.74
CA ALA A 123 -34.59 8.38 0.49
C ALA A 123 -33.14 8.01 0.10
N THR A 124 -32.23 7.90 1.07
CA THR A 124 -30.85 7.47 0.86
C THR A 124 -30.78 6.02 0.38
N LEU A 125 -31.53 5.10 1.00
CA LEU A 125 -31.60 3.70 0.57
C LEU A 125 -32.15 3.55 -0.86
N ARG A 126 -33.23 4.28 -1.20
CA ARG A 126 -33.80 4.28 -2.56
C ARG A 126 -32.82 4.84 -3.60
N ARG A 127 -32.12 5.94 -3.28
CA ARG A 127 -31.09 6.52 -4.16
C ARG A 127 -29.93 5.57 -4.39
N TRP A 128 -29.47 4.90 -3.34
CA TRP A 128 -28.41 3.89 -3.46
C TRP A 128 -28.87 2.74 -4.37
N ALA A 129 -30.07 2.22 -4.16
CA ALA A 129 -30.63 1.12 -4.96
C ALA A 129 -30.77 1.48 -6.45
N ALA A 130 -31.13 2.74 -6.76
CA ALA A 130 -31.32 3.22 -8.13
C ALA A 130 -30.00 3.44 -8.91
N ARG A 131 -28.89 3.75 -8.22
CA ARG A 131 -27.58 3.99 -8.85
C ARG A 131 -26.81 2.70 -9.18
N ARG A 132 -27.36 1.56 -8.80
CA ARG A 132 -26.75 0.26 -9.04
C ARG A 132 -26.77 -0.08 -10.53
N GLU A 133 -25.59 -0.34 -11.09
CA GLU A 133 -25.45 -1.05 -12.36
C GLU A 133 -25.54 -2.58 -12.10
N GLY A 134 -26.25 -3.29 -12.97
CA GLY A 134 -26.69 -4.66 -12.75
C GLY A 134 -25.57 -5.71 -12.72
N GLY A 135 -25.60 -6.57 -11.69
CA GLY A 135 -24.94 -7.89 -11.64
C GLY A 135 -25.99 -8.93 -11.27
N GLY A 136 -26.06 -10.03 -12.03
CA GLY A 136 -27.19 -10.98 -12.11
C GLY A 136 -27.46 -11.89 -10.91
N GLY A 137 -27.37 -11.38 -9.68
CA GLY A 137 -27.76 -12.08 -8.45
C GLY A 137 -28.89 -11.38 -7.68
N PRO A 138 -29.54 -12.03 -6.71
CA PRO A 138 -30.49 -11.40 -5.80
C PRO A 138 -29.77 -10.36 -4.95
N VAL A 139 -30.28 -9.13 -4.92
CA VAL A 139 -29.61 -7.99 -4.28
C VAL A 139 -30.43 -7.49 -3.11
N TRP A 140 -29.77 -7.33 -1.98
CA TRP A 140 -30.30 -6.68 -0.79
C TRP A 140 -29.97 -5.20 -0.84
N ILE A 141 -30.91 -4.36 -0.43
CA ILE A 141 -30.65 -2.94 -0.14
C ILE A 141 -30.05 -2.87 1.26
N HIS A 142 -28.74 -2.64 1.33
CA HIS A 142 -28.02 -2.58 2.59
C HIS A 142 -27.56 -1.15 2.89
N GLY A 143 -27.96 -0.61 4.03
CA GLY A 143 -27.45 0.64 4.59
C GLY A 143 -26.71 0.40 5.90
N VAL A 144 -25.89 1.37 6.31
CA VAL A 144 -25.06 1.28 7.51
C VAL A 144 -24.84 2.64 8.15
N GLY A 145 -24.71 2.63 9.47
CA GLY A 145 -24.20 3.77 10.24
C GLY A 145 -25.24 4.80 10.68
N TYR A 146 -26.54 4.46 10.65
CA TYR A 146 -27.55 5.30 11.29
C TYR A 146 -27.37 5.29 12.82
N ASP A 147 -27.79 6.36 13.47
CA ASP A 147 -27.85 6.49 14.93
C ASP A 147 -29.25 6.99 15.31
N ASP A 148 -30.02 6.16 16.02
CA ASP A 148 -31.40 6.47 16.40
C ASP A 148 -31.52 7.71 17.30
N SER A 149 -30.47 8.04 18.06
CA SER A 149 -30.42 9.25 18.86
C SER A 149 -30.27 10.51 18.00
N GLN A 150 -29.72 10.38 16.79
CA GLN A 150 -29.57 11.49 15.84
C GLN A 150 -30.74 11.62 14.86
N LEU A 151 -31.59 10.60 14.75
CA LEU A 151 -32.84 10.69 13.99
C LEU A 151 -33.86 11.57 14.71
N ALA A 152 -34.60 12.38 13.95
CA ALA A 152 -35.66 13.24 14.48
C ALA A 152 -36.73 12.47 15.25
N GLN A 153 -36.98 11.21 14.89
CA GLN A 153 -37.97 10.35 15.55
C GLN A 153 -37.49 9.80 16.90
N ARG A 154 -36.19 9.86 17.21
CA ARG A 154 -35.59 9.35 18.47
C ARG A 154 -35.97 7.88 18.75
N ARG A 155 -36.02 7.08 17.69
CA ARG A 155 -36.26 5.63 17.69
C ARG A 155 -35.52 4.98 16.52
N HIS A 156 -35.25 3.68 16.63
CA HIS A 156 -34.80 2.90 15.48
C HIS A 156 -35.87 2.85 14.38
N PRO A 157 -35.49 2.78 13.10
CA PRO A 157 -36.39 2.35 12.04
C PRO A 157 -36.95 0.96 12.36
N ASP A 158 -38.23 0.75 12.09
CA ASP A 158 -38.86 -0.56 12.24
C ASP A 158 -39.09 -1.22 10.87
N ARG A 159 -39.74 -2.39 10.88
CA ARG A 159 -40.06 -3.12 9.65
C ARG A 159 -40.87 -2.28 8.68
N ASP A 160 -41.88 -1.54 9.15
CA ASP A 160 -42.79 -0.80 8.28
C ASP A 160 -42.06 0.39 7.62
N ASP A 161 -41.11 1.01 8.33
CA ASP A 161 -40.22 2.03 7.76
C ASP A 161 -39.33 1.47 6.64
N LEU A 162 -38.85 0.22 6.77
CA LEU A 162 -38.00 -0.44 5.78
C LEU A 162 -38.81 -1.00 4.60
N ASP A 163 -40.00 -1.54 4.85
CA ASP A 163 -40.93 -2.02 3.80
C ASP A 163 -41.36 -0.87 2.88
N ALA A 164 -41.43 0.36 3.40
CA ALA A 164 -41.67 1.55 2.58
C ALA A 164 -40.54 1.82 1.57
N VAL A 165 -39.32 1.32 1.79
CA VAL A 165 -38.17 1.48 0.88
C VAL A 165 -38.31 0.57 -0.33
N SER A 166 -38.61 -0.71 -0.11
CA SER A 166 -38.83 -1.70 -1.16
C SER A 166 -39.70 -2.84 -0.63
N ALA A 167 -40.72 -3.22 -1.42
CA ALA A 167 -41.52 -4.42 -1.19
C ALA A 167 -40.96 -5.66 -1.93
N ASP A 168 -40.02 -5.45 -2.85
CA ASP A 168 -39.51 -6.49 -3.76
C ASP A 168 -38.11 -6.99 -3.36
N LEU A 169 -37.27 -6.09 -2.85
CA LEU A 169 -35.90 -6.39 -2.45
C LEU A 169 -35.78 -6.36 -0.93
N PRO A 170 -35.09 -7.34 -0.30
CA PRO A 170 -34.80 -7.28 1.12
C PRO A 170 -34.03 -6.02 1.49
N VAL A 171 -34.40 -5.38 2.60
CA VAL A 171 -33.77 -4.16 3.12
C VAL A 171 -33.17 -4.44 4.50
N THR A 172 -31.95 -3.98 4.73
CA THR A 172 -31.25 -4.08 6.02
C THR A 172 -30.47 -2.80 6.30
N VAL A 173 -30.49 -2.35 7.56
CA VAL A 173 -29.81 -1.15 8.05
C VAL A 173 -29.08 -1.41 9.35
#